data_AF-A0A975GML1-F1
#
_entry.id   AF-A0A975GML1-F1
#
_cell.length_a   1.000
_cell.length_b   1.000
_cell.length_c   1.000
_cell.angle_alpha   90.00
_cell.angle_beta   90.00
_cell.angle_gamma   90.00
#
_symmetry.space_group_name_H-M   'P 1'
#
loop_
_entity.id
_entity.type
_entity.pdbx_description
1 polymer ?
#
loop_
_entity_poly.entity_id
_entity_poly.type
_entity_poly.pdbx_seq_one_letter_code
_entity_poly.pdbx_strand_id
1 'polypeptide(L)' 'MILHAQVNEDGTLNAEIPKSLWGKRVLISIDRAVSSESSDWQKISEILEEADMLNFPRRSHDKILADLRAFRETE' A
#
# COMPACT_ATOMS: atom_id res chain seq x y z
N MET A 1 10.18 20.29 19.47
CA MET A 1 10.48 21.27 18.41
C MET A 1 10.43 20.54 17.09
N ILE A 2 9.78 21.10 16.07
CA ILE A 2 9.71 20.50 14.73
C ILE A 2 10.78 21.18 13.88
N LEU A 3 11.65 20.38 13.27
CA LEU A 3 12.64 20.87 12.30
C LEU A 3 12.23 20.35 10.92
N HIS A 4 12.22 21.25 9.94
CA HIS A 4 12.11 20.84 8.55
C HIS A 4 13.46 20.27 8.13
N ALA A 5 13.43 19.04 7.62
CA ALA A 5 14.60 18.33 7.15
C ALA A 5 14.32 17.81 5.75
N GLN A 6 15.37 17.75 4.92
CA GLN A 6 15.31 17.14 3.61
C GLN A 6 15.92 15.74 3.70
N VAL A 7 15.19 14.76 3.19
CA VAL A 7 15.69 13.39 3.01
C VAL A 7 16.16 13.25 1.57
N ASN A 8 17.43 12.91 1.39
CA ASN A 8 18.02 12.67 0.08
C ASN A 8 17.66 11.27 -0.42
N GLU A 9 17.86 11.02 -1.72
CA GLU A 9 17.56 9.71 -2.35
C GLU A 9 18.41 8.55 -1.78
N ASP A 10 19.59 8.84 -1.23
CA ASP A 10 20.47 7.89 -0.57
C ASP A 10 20.07 7.58 0.89
N GLY A 11 18.97 8.17 1.37
CA GLY A 11 18.46 8.00 2.72
C GLY A 11 19.15 8.87 3.78
N THR A 12 20.04 9.80 3.39
CA THR A 12 20.63 10.76 4.32
C THR A 12 19.64 11.89 4.65
N LEU A 13 19.60 12.30 5.93
CA LEU A 13 18.73 13.38 6.42
C LEU A 13 19.55 14.63 6.71
N ASN A 14 19.26 15.72 6.00
CA ASN A 14 19.87 17.03 6.18
C ASN A 14 18.89 17.97 6.87
N ALA A 15 19.30 18.56 7.99
CA ALA A 15 18.50 19.52 8.74
C ALA A 15 19.38 20.65 9.27
N GLU A 16 18.89 21.89 9.17
CA GLU A 16 19.56 23.02 9.83
C GLU A 16 19.26 23.01 11.32
N ILE A 17 20.31 22.84 12.13
CA ILE A 17 20.18 22.80 13.58
C ILE A 17 20.29 24.22 14.15
N PRO A 18 19.25 24.73 14.86
CA PRO A 18 19.31 26.05 15.47
C PRO A 18 20.41 26.11 16.52
N LYS A 19 21.07 27.27 16.61
CA LYS A 19 22.22 27.50 17.51
C LYS A 19 21.94 27.16 18.98
N SER A 20 20.67 27.28 19.42
CA SER A 20 20.22 26.94 20.77
C SER A 20 20.41 25.46 21.17
N LEU A 21 20.62 24.58 20.19
CA LEU A 21 20.85 23.14 20.37
C LEU A 21 22.31 22.72 20.21
N TRP A 22 23.22 23.63 19.86
CA TRP A 22 24.62 23.28 19.66
C TRP A 22 25.26 22.77 20.97
N GLY A 23 26.02 21.69 20.88
CA GLY A 23 26.66 21.03 22.02
C GLY A 23 25.72 20.22 22.92
N LYS A 24 24.42 20.15 22.60
CA LYS A 24 23.44 19.35 23.36
C LYS A 24 23.21 18.01 22.69
N ARG A 25 22.97 16.98 23.50
CA ARG A 25 22.50 15.68 23.00
C ARG A 25 21.03 15.82 22.60
N VAL A 26 20.72 15.43 21.36
CA VAL A 26 19.36 15.44 20.82
C VAL A 26 19.01 14.05 20.32
N LEU A 27 17.72 13.71 20.40
CA LEU A 27 17.15 12.49 19.84
C LEU A 27 16.38 12.87 18.57
N ILE A 28 16.62 12.15 17.48
CA ILE A 28 15.90 12.32 16.22
C ILE A 28 15.02 11.09 16.03
N SER A 29 13.71 11.31 15.92
CA SER A 29 12.73 10.27 15.58
C SER A 29 12.15 10.60 14.21
N ILE A 30 12.18 9.63 13.31
CA ILE A 30 11.55 9.74 11.98
C ILE A 30 10.27 8.93 12.04
N ASP A 31 9.13 9.61 12.10
CA ASP A 31 7.84 8.93 12.04
C ASP A 31 7.53 8.58 10.59
N ARG A 32 7.12 7.33 10.37
CA ARG A 32 6.60 6.92 9.07
C ARG A 32 5.35 7.75 8.81
N ALA A 33 5.42 8.65 7.83
CA ALA A 33 4.22 9.25 7.29
C ALA A 33 3.35 8.08 6.83
N VAL A 34 2.21 7.88 7.48
CA VAL A 34 1.13 7.07 6.92
C VAL A 34 0.74 7.86 5.70
N SER A 35 1.28 7.51 4.53
CA SER A 35 0.80 8.09 3.29
C SER A 35 -0.69 7.83 3.31
N SER A 36 -1.49 8.89 3.27
CA SER A 36 -2.89 8.81 2.95
C SER A 36 -3.00 8.45 1.47
N GLU A 37 -2.37 7.35 1.05
CA GLU A 37 -2.63 6.65 -0.21
C GLU A 37 -4.04 6.07 -0.11
N SER A 38 -5.00 6.98 -0.13
CA SER A 38 -6.41 6.70 -0.29
C SER A 38 -6.78 6.51 -1.76
N SER A 39 -5.82 6.48 -2.71
CA SER A 39 -6.17 6.69 -4.11
C SER A 39 -6.29 5.44 -4.97
N ASP A 40 -5.78 4.29 -4.54
CA ASP A 40 -5.69 3.13 -5.43
C ASP A 40 -6.60 1.99 -4.99
N TRP A 41 -6.66 1.69 -3.69
CA TRP A 41 -7.60 0.70 -3.16
C TRP A 41 -9.06 1.08 -3.37
N GLN A 42 -9.38 2.37 -3.30
CA GLN A 42 -10.74 2.85 -3.50
C GLN A 42 -11.20 2.68 -4.96
N LYS A 43 -10.32 2.89 -5.92
CA LYS A 43 -10.58 2.62 -7.34
C LYS A 43 -10.73 1.12 -7.60
N ILE A 44 -9.89 0.30 -6.97
CA ILE A 44 -9.98 -1.17 -7.08
C ILE A 44 -11.30 -1.66 -6.49
N SER A 45 -11.75 -1.12 -5.35
CA SER A 45 -13.03 -1.51 -4.76
C SER A 45 -14.23 -1.13 -5.62
N GLU A 46 -14.23 0.06 -6.23
CA GLU A 46 -15.30 0.49 -7.13
C GLU A 46 -15.44 -0.45 -8.34
N ILE A 47 -14.32 -0.84 -8.96
CA ILE A 47 -14.31 -1.79 -10.09
C ILE A 47 -14.82 -3.18 -9.65
N LEU A 48 -14.45 -3.62 -8.45
CA LEU A 48 -14.89 -4.91 -7.91
C LEU A 48 -16.39 -4.91 -7.59
N GLU A 49 -16.93 -3.81 -7.06
CA GLU A 49 -18.37 -3.63 -6.83
C GLU A 49 -19.15 -3.63 -8.15
N GLU A 50 -18.67 -2.94 -9.18
CA GLU A 50 -19.25 -2.99 -10.53
C GLU A 50 -19.25 -4.42 -11.11
N ALA A 51 -18.15 -5.14 -10.96
CA ALA A 51 -18.04 -6.52 -11.41
C ALA A 51 -18.98 -7.48 -10.65
N ASP A 52 -19.18 -7.25 -9.35
CA ASP A 52 -20.11 -8.02 -8.52
C ASP A 52 -21.58 -7.78 -8.92
N MET A 53 -21.93 -6.57 -9.35
CA MET A 53 -23.28 -6.25 -9.85
C MET A 53 -23.63 -6.98 -11.15
N LEU A 54 -22.64 -7.41 -11.93
CA LEU A 54 -22.84 -8.10 -13.21
C LEU A 54 -23.38 -9.54 -13.06
N ASN A 55 -23.74 -9.98 -11.83
CA ASN A 55 -24.39 -11.27 -11.56
C ASN A 55 -23.69 -12.46 -12.24
N PHE A 56 -22.36 -12.41 -12.31
CA PHE A 56 -21.59 -13.54 -12.79
C PHE A 56 -21.85 -14.74 -11.88
N PRO A 57 -22.03 -15.96 -12.43
CA PRO A 57 -22.18 -17.13 -11.60
C PRO A 57 -20.89 -17.33 -10.80
N ARG A 58 -20.96 -17.00 -9.50
CA ARG A 58 -19.85 -17.23 -8.56
C ARG A 58 -19.56 -18.71 -8.54
N ARG A 59 -18.39 -19.10 -9.04
CA ARG A 59 -17.94 -20.49 -9.03
C ARG A 59 -17.11 -20.71 -7.78
N SER A 60 -17.46 -21.73 -7.00
CA SER A 60 -16.58 -22.21 -5.94
C SER A 60 -15.33 -22.83 -6.56
N HIS A 61 -14.24 -22.83 -5.81
CA HIS A 61 -12.98 -23.45 -6.21
C HIS A 61 -13.19 -24.91 -6.66
N ASP A 62 -13.96 -25.68 -5.90
CA ASP A 62 -14.26 -27.08 -6.21
C ASP A 62 -15.00 -27.24 -7.55
N LYS A 63 -15.90 -26.30 -7.88
CA LYS A 63 -16.64 -26.30 -9.14
C LYS A 63 -15.74 -25.98 -10.32
N ILE A 64 -14.77 -25.07 -10.16
CA ILE A 64 -13.77 -24.78 -11.19
C ILE A 64 -12.89 -26.01 -11.45
N LEU A 65 -12.43 -26.68 -10.38
CA LEU A 65 -11.61 -27.89 -10.51
C LEU A 65 -12.40 -29.05 -11.12
N ALA A 66 -13.67 -29.21 -10.78
CA ALA A 66 -14.54 -30.21 -11.38
C ALA A 66 -14.73 -29.97 -12.89
N ASP A 67 -15.03 -28.73 -13.30
CA ASP A 67 -15.17 -28.36 -14.72
C ASP A 67 -13.88 -28.61 -15.51
N LEU A 68 -12.71 -28.25 -14.95
CA LEU A 68 -11.41 -28.46 -15.60
C LEU A 68 -11.07 -29.94 -15.77
N ARG A 69 -11.41 -30.78 -14.78
CA ARG A 69 -11.22 -32.23 -14.87
C ARG A 69 -12.15 -32.84 -15.91
N ALA A 70 -13.42 -32.46 -15.89
CA ALA A 70 -14.40 -32.93 -16.86
C ALA A 70 -13.97 -32.57 -18.29
N PHE A 71 -13.51 -31.34 -18.53
CA PHE A 71 -13.01 -30.91 -19.84
C PHE A 71 -11.86 -31.79 -20.34
N ARG A 72 -10.88 -32.09 -19.48
CA ARG A 72 -9.71 -32.94 -19.79
C ARG A 72 -10.05 -34.40 -20.06
N GLU A 73 -11.19 -34.89 -19.57
CA GLU A 73 -11.63 -36.28 -19.71
C GLU A 73 -12.57 -36.47 -20.91
N THR A 74 -13.00 -35.39 -21.56
CA THR A 74 -13.83 -35.40 -22.79
C THR A 74 -13.04 -35.26 -24.10
N GLU A 75 -11.71 -35.11 -24.04
CA GLU A 75 -10.78 -35.30 -25.17
C GLU A 75 -10.18 -36.71 -25.16
#